data_AF-A0ABC8TTW1-F1
#
_entry.id   AF-A0ABC8TTW1-F1
#
_cell.length_a   1.000
_cell.length_b   1.000
_cell.length_c   1.000
_cell.angle_alpha   90.00
_cell.angle_beta   90.00
_cell.angle_gamma   90.00
#
_symmetry.space_group_name_H-M   'P 1'
#
loop_
_entity.id
_entity.type
_entity.pdbx_description
1 polymer ?
#
loop_
_entity_poly.entity_id
_entity_poly.type
_entity_poly.pdbx_seq_one_letter_code
_entity_poly.pdbx_strand_id
1 'polypeptide(L)' 'MQEIVGDRLPKFTKEEVKMVKHSIHYVGINQYTAYYLYDQAIVSHQQDWNCGFAYDRKGVPTGPKVISVKSASISTC' A
#
# COMPACT_ATOMS: atom_id res chain seq x y z
N MET A 1 10.41 10.94 1.70
CA MET A 1 9.78 11.67 0.58
C MET A 1 10.38 13.03 0.32
N GLN A 2 10.52 13.94 1.31
CA GLN A 2 11.10 15.26 1.04
C GLN A 2 12.50 15.19 0.42
N GLU A 3 13.36 14.27 0.86
CA GLU A 3 14.71 14.06 0.30
C GLU A 3 14.71 13.39 -1.08
N ILE A 4 13.77 12.48 -1.36
CA ILE A 4 13.73 11.71 -2.62
C ILE A 4 13.04 12.49 -3.75
N VAL A 5 12.00 13.24 -3.39
CA VAL A 5 11.17 14.00 -4.34
C VAL A 5 11.74 15.40 -4.56
N GLY A 6 12.43 15.95 -3.55
CA GLY A 6 13.14 17.23 -3.62
C GLY A 6 12.23 18.36 -4.11
N ASP A 7 12.65 18.98 -5.20
CA ASP A 7 12.00 20.18 -5.76
C ASP A 7 10.61 19.93 -6.38
N ARG A 8 10.23 18.66 -6.61
CA ARG A 8 8.89 18.32 -7.13
C ARG A 8 7.79 18.46 -6.07
N LEU A 9 8.15 18.48 -4.78
CA LEU A 9 7.17 18.59 -3.69
C LEU A 9 6.97 20.06 -3.31
N PRO A 10 5.75 20.62 -3.47
CA PRO A 10 5.48 21.98 -3.04
C PRO A 10 5.62 22.10 -1.51
N LYS A 11 6.25 23.19 -1.07
CA LYS A 11 6.48 23.47 0.35
C LYS A 11 5.30 24.26 0.90
N PHE A 12 4.69 23.74 1.96
CA PHE A 12 3.63 24.44 2.68
C PHE A 12 4.21 25.61 3.49
N THR A 13 3.45 26.70 3.55
CA THR A 13 3.70 27.83 4.45
C THR A 13 3.26 27.49 5.88
N LYS A 14 3.75 28.26 6.86
CA LYS A 14 3.46 28.00 8.29
C LYS A 14 1.96 28.07 8.62
N GLU A 15 1.18 28.85 7.87
CA GLU A 15 -0.26 29.03 8.06
C GLU A 15 -1.04 27.81 7.53
N GLU A 16 -0.69 27.35 6.33
CA GLU A 16 -1.27 26.15 5.72
C GLU A 16 -1.00 24.90 6.56
N VAL A 17 0.20 24.78 7.13
CA VAL A 17 0.52 23.66 8.04
C VAL A 17 -0.36 23.67 9.28
N LYS A 18 -0.66 24.83 9.85
CA LYS A 18 -1.54 24.93 11.03
C LYS A 18 -2.98 24.58 10.70
N MET A 19 -3.44 24.90 9.50
CA MET A 19 -4.78 24.52 9.02
C MET A 19 -4.90 23.00 8.84
N VAL A 20 -3.89 22.36 8.24
CA VAL A 20 -3.92 20.92 7.93
C VAL A 20 -3.62 20.06 9.16
N LYS A 21 -2.76 20.52 10.07
CA LYS A 21 -2.39 19.80 11.29
C LYS A 21 -3.52 19.92 12.31
N HIS A 22 -4.33 18.87 12.46
CA HIS A 22 -5.55 18.71 13.29
C HIS A 22 -6.89 18.85 12.56
N SER A 23 -6.92 18.83 11.22
CA SER A 23 -8.19 18.85 10.48
C SER A 23 -8.98 17.53 10.50
N ILE A 24 -8.46 16.46 11.13
CA ILE A 24 -9.07 15.13 11.13
C ILE A 24 -9.23 14.62 12.56
N HIS A 25 -10.44 14.20 12.93
CA HIS A 25 -10.77 13.65 14.25
C HIS A 25 -10.74 12.11 14.28
N TYR A 26 -11.11 11.45 13.17
CA TYR A 26 -11.10 10.01 13.02
C TYR A 26 -10.60 9.62 11.63
N VAL A 27 -9.86 8.51 11.55
CA VAL A 27 -9.36 7.96 10.29
C VAL A 27 -9.85 6.53 10.17
N GLY A 28 -10.66 6.26 9.14
CA GLY A 28 -10.99 4.90 8.73
C GLY A 28 -9.91 4.38 7.78
N ILE A 29 -9.25 3.29 8.15
CA ILE A 29 -8.25 2.65 7.29
C ILE A 29 -8.89 1.46 6.59
N ASN A 30 -8.99 1.54 5.27
CA ASN A 30 -9.45 0.45 4.44
C ASN A 30 -8.25 -0.42 4.04
N GLN A 31 -8.07 -1.54 4.74
CA GLN A 31 -6.97 -2.49 4.48
C GLN A 31 -7.51 -3.81 3.93
N TYR A 32 -7.22 -4.09 2.67
CA TYR A 32 -7.68 -5.30 1.97
C TYR A 32 -6.55 -6.23 1.54
N THR A 33 -5.36 -5.67 1.28
CA THR A 33 -4.23 -6.41 0.73
C THR A 33 -2.95 -6.03 1.46
N ALA A 34 -2.00 -6.95 1.45
CA ALA A 34 -0.63 -6.72 1.90
C ALA A 34 0.33 -7.25 0.82
N TYR A 35 1.45 -6.56 0.65
CA TYR A 35 2.48 -6.91 -0.33
C TYR A 35 3.84 -7.04 0.36
N TYR A 36 4.69 -7.91 -0.19
CA TYR A 36 6.10 -7.93 0.21
C TYR A 36 6.85 -6.81 -0.48
N LEU A 37 7.64 -6.08 0.30
CA LEU A 37 8.54 -5.03 -0.18
C LEU A 37 9.95 -5.56 -0.23
N TYR A 38 10.67 -5.24 -1.30
CA TYR A 38 12.10 -5.46 -1.41
C TYR A 38 12.78 -4.21 -1.96
N ASP A 39 14.04 -4.05 -1.60
CA ASP A 39 14.84 -2.91 -2.04
C ASP A 39 15.07 -3.01 -3.55
N GLN A 40 14.69 -1.97 -4.27
CA GLN A 40 14.86 -1.90 -5.71
C GLN A 40 15.13 -0.46 -6.12
N ALA A 41 16.38 -0.16 -6.44
CA ALA A 41 16.80 1.14 -6.95
C ALA A 41 16.31 1.33 -8.40
N ILE A 42 15.03 1.67 -8.56
CA ILE A 42 14.45 2.03 -9.86
C ILE A 42 14.45 3.55 -9.97
N VAL A 43 15.07 4.05 -11.03
CA VAL A 43 15.30 5.49 -11.29
C VAL A 43 14.07 6.22 -11.85
N SER A 44 12.90 5.57 -11.86
CA SER A 44 11.69 6.09 -12.50
C SER A 44 10.82 6.84 -11.50
N HIS A 45 10.23 7.95 -11.93
CA HIS A 45 9.32 8.78 -11.12
C HIS A 45 8.10 8.02 -10.58
N GLN A 46 7.77 6.87 -11.18
CA GLN A 46 6.65 6.04 -10.78
C GLN A 46 6.88 5.32 -9.44
N GLN A 47 8.16 5.16 -9.05
CA GLN A 47 8.55 4.44 -7.84
C GLN A 47 9.50 5.31 -7.01
N ASP A 48 9.08 6.54 -6.69
CA ASP A 48 9.80 7.47 -5.79
C ASP A 48 10.07 6.90 -4.37
N TRP A 49 9.54 5.71 -4.04
CA TRP A 49 9.86 4.98 -2.81
C TRP A 49 11.11 4.10 -2.93
N ASN A 50 11.67 3.90 -4.13
CA ASN A 50 12.79 2.96 -4.39
C ASN A 50 12.52 1.54 -3.87
N CYS A 51 11.27 1.07 -3.97
CA CYS A 51 10.90 -0.28 -3.57
C CYS A 51 10.13 -1.01 -4.67
N GLY A 52 10.43 -2.30 -4.82
CA GLY A 52 9.64 -3.24 -5.61
C GLY A 52 8.56 -3.90 -4.76
N PHE A 53 7.45 -4.27 -5.38
CA PHE A 53 6.34 -5.00 -4.74
C PHE A 53 6.27 -6.42 -5.30
N ALA A 54 6.09 -7.41 -4.42
CA ALA A 54 5.84 -8.80 -4.82
C ALA A 54 4.59 -9.35 -4.13
N TYR A 55 3.79 -10.09 -4.90
CA TYR A 55 2.59 -10.78 -4.43
C TYR A 55 2.93 -12.10 -3.71
N ASP A 56 4.03 -12.73 -4.15
CA ASP A 56 4.52 -13.99 -3.64
C ASP A 56 5.97 -13.82 -3.15
N ARG A 57 6.30 -14.48 -2.03
CA ARG A 57 7.68 -14.59 -1.55
C ARG A 57 8.07 -16.06 -1.54
N LYS A 58 9.08 -16.43 -2.33
CA LYS A 58 9.56 -17.83 -2.44
C LYS A 58 8.42 -18.83 -2.74
N GLY A 59 7.47 -18.44 -3.60
CA GLY A 59 6.33 -19.28 -4.00
C GLY A 59 5.15 -19.32 -3.02
N VAL A 60 5.21 -18.62 -1.89
CA VAL A 60 4.08 -18.49 -0.96
C VAL A 60 3.38 -17.14 -1.16
N PRO A 61 2.08 -17.13 -1.47
CA PRO A 61 1.31 -15.91 -1.63
C PRO A 61 1.11 -15.17 -0.32
N THR A 62 0.95 -13.85 -0.40
CA THR A 62 0.65 -13.02 0.76
C THR A 62 -0.80 -13.25 1.21
N GLY A 63 -0.97 -14.10 2.21
CA GLY A 63 -2.26 -14.46 2.79
C GLY A 63 -2.85 -15.78 2.26
N PRO A 64 -3.82 -16.36 2.99
CA PRO A 64 -4.52 -17.56 2.52
C PRO A 64 -5.30 -17.24 1.25
N LYS A 65 -5.13 -18.05 0.19
CA LYS A 65 -5.94 -17.98 -1.03
C LYS A 65 -7.38 -18.29 -0.67
N VAL A 66 -8.24 -17.27 -0.61
CA VAL A 66 -9.68 -17.42 -0.39
C VAL A 66 -10.42 -17.86 -1.65
N ILE A 67 -9.95 -18.93 -2.31
CA ILE A 67 -10.78 -19.72 -3.24
C ILE A 67 -10.32 -21.19 -3.11
N SER A 68 -10.82 -21.88 -2.08
CA SER A 68 -11.19 -23.28 -2.25
C SER A 68 -12.71 -23.31 -2.27
N VAL A 69 -13.31 -23.21 -3.45
CA VAL A 69 -14.68 -23.69 -3.65
C VAL A 69 -14.62 -25.18 -3.33
N LYS A 70 -14.85 -25.55 -2.07
CA LYS A 70 -15.24 -26.92 -1.76
C LYS A 70 -16.59 -27.05 -2.45
N SER A 71 -16.62 -27.76 -3.57
CA SER A 71 -17.84 -28.23 -4.19
C SER A 71 -18.63 -28.99 -3.12
N ALA A 72 -19.53 -28.29 -2.45
CA ALA A 72 -20.48 -28.92 -1.55
C ALA A 72 -21.45 -29.69 -2.46
N SER A 73 -21.26 -31.00 -2.53
CA SER A 73 -22.26 -31.90 -3.08
C SER A 73 -23.52 -31.76 -2.23
N ILE A 74 -24.51 -31.03 -2.74
CA ILE A 74 -25.86 -31.02 -2.20
C ILE A 74 -26.39 -32.45 -2.34
N SER A 75 -26.46 -33.17 -1.23
CA SER A 75 -27.21 -34.42 -1.14
C SER A 75 -28.68 -34.05 -1.08
N THR A 76 -29.39 -34.27 -2.18
CA THR A 76 -30.83 -34.18 -2.25
C THR A 76 -31.45 -35.18 -1.26
N CYS A 77 -32.32 -34.68 -0.37
CA CYS A 77 -33.36 -35.48 0.28
C CYS A 77 -34.70 -35.03 -0.30
#